data_AF-A0A7X3BUT2-F1
#
_entry.id   AF-A0A7X3BUT2-F1
#
_cell.length_a   1.000
_cell.length_b   1.000
_cell.length_c   1.000
_cell.angle_alpha   90.00
_cell.angle_beta   90.00
_cell.angle_gamma   90.00
#
_symmetry.space_group_name_H-M   'P 1'
#
loop_
_entity.id
_entity.type
_entity.pdbx_description
1 polymer ?
#
loop_
_entity_poly.entity_id
_entity_poly.type
_entity_poly.pdbx_seq_one_letter_code
_entity_poly.pdbx_strand_id
1 'polypeptide(L)'
;MKINKYSRGSVSIVVLLACVVLSGVIQSLYYSLREEIDAESKIILHSQLQSVAADVMSCVLIKEQSGNLAESFGLEEQMLYPGHKVMQTEVILESDESLPGRKLSVISMTDDMQIRLAEVCLQPPLGRGQEFYKNTLTAGRKISGDFDNSNDVICIAEAGDILEALYIGAYKKWSHYSFLTDDEYRQLGFGKGIYYSDDLYGAKVPCIVEALKGDAFLISEKNITIEENLHLLGRVTVVVGDNLIIGDNVQLEQALVIVKNNLRIGSNCSIKGIVAAGGEITIGVNFSLQRRDDVLEPYFTAMYLE
;
A
#
# COMPACT_ATOMS: atom_id res chain seq x y z
N MET A 1 -95.15 15.26 4.39
CA MET A 1 -93.99 16.16 4.20
C MET A 1 -92.73 15.30 4.18
N LYS A 2 -92.23 14.91 3.00
CA LYS A 2 -91.04 14.06 2.84
C LYS A 2 -89.79 14.94 2.95
N ILE A 3 -89.00 14.73 4.00
CA ILE A 3 -87.71 15.39 4.19
C ILE A 3 -86.68 14.61 3.37
N ASN A 4 -86.32 15.14 2.19
CA ASN A 4 -85.19 14.64 1.40
C ASN A 4 -83.88 15.08 2.09
N LYS A 5 -83.24 14.15 2.81
CA LYS A 5 -81.88 14.36 3.33
C LYS A 5 -80.86 14.14 2.20
N TYR A 6 -80.26 15.23 1.74
CA TYR A 6 -79.21 15.25 0.74
C TYR A 6 -77.93 14.54 1.25
N SER A 7 -77.63 13.35 0.72
CA SER A 7 -76.36 12.63 0.89
C SER A 7 -75.36 13.05 -0.21
N ARG A 8 -74.88 14.30 -0.17
CA ARG A 8 -73.87 14.83 -1.11
C ARG A 8 -72.50 15.14 -0.47
N GLY A 9 -72.38 15.07 0.86
CA GLY A 9 -71.13 15.39 1.57
C GLY A 9 -70.13 14.22 1.69
N SER A 10 -70.59 12.97 1.72
CA SER A 10 -69.73 11.80 1.97
C SER A 10 -68.85 11.42 0.79
N VAL A 11 -69.39 11.48 -0.43
CA VAL A 11 -68.65 11.17 -1.67
C VAL A 11 -67.49 12.16 -1.87
N SER A 12 -67.72 13.44 -1.57
CA SER A 12 -66.67 14.47 -1.68
C SER A 12 -65.51 14.23 -0.72
N ILE A 13 -65.77 13.73 0.50
CA ILE A 13 -64.73 13.45 1.50
C ILE A 13 -63.90 12.23 1.10
N VAL A 14 -64.54 11.16 0.60
CA VAL A 14 -63.85 9.95 0.15
C VAL A 14 -62.94 10.26 -1.06
N VAL A 15 -63.42 11.08 -1.99
CA VAL A 15 -62.62 11.53 -3.14
C VAL A 15 -61.43 12.40 -2.68
N LEU A 16 -61.63 13.31 -1.72
CA LEU A 16 -60.56 14.13 -1.16
C LEU A 16 -59.48 13.28 -0.46
N LEU A 17 -59.91 12.30 0.32
CA LEU A 17 -59.00 11.41 1.06
C LEU A 17 -58.21 10.51 0.10
N ALA A 18 -58.86 10.00 -0.96
CA ALA A 18 -58.18 9.29 -2.04
C ALA A 18 -57.14 10.17 -2.75
N CYS A 19 -57.46 11.44 -3.04
CA CYS A 19 -56.50 12.38 -3.63
C CYS A 19 -55.29 12.65 -2.73
N VAL A 20 -55.49 12.81 -1.41
CA VAL A 20 -54.39 13.02 -0.46
C VAL A 20 -53.47 11.81 -0.39
N VAL A 21 -54.04 10.59 -0.33
CA VAL A 21 -53.25 9.36 -0.33
C VAL A 21 -52.48 9.20 -1.64
N LEU A 22 -53.10 9.47 -2.80
CA LEU A 22 -52.43 9.43 -4.10
C LEU A 22 -51.31 10.47 -4.19
N SER A 23 -51.52 11.70 -3.71
CA SER A 23 -50.46 12.70 -3.67
C SER A 23 -49.31 12.30 -2.75
N GLY A 24 -49.60 11.66 -1.61
CA GLY A 24 -48.58 11.16 -0.69
C GLY A 24 -47.74 10.05 -1.33
N VAL A 25 -48.38 9.14 -2.07
CA VAL A 25 -47.66 8.08 -2.82
C VAL A 25 -46.80 8.68 -3.93
N ILE A 26 -47.32 9.65 -4.70
CA ILE A 26 -46.55 10.34 -5.74
C ILE A 26 -45.36 11.09 -5.15
N GLN A 27 -45.53 11.78 -4.03
CA GLN A 27 -44.44 12.46 -3.33
C GLN A 27 -43.40 11.46 -2.83
N SER A 28 -43.83 10.36 -2.21
CA SER A 28 -42.91 9.31 -1.75
C SER A 28 -42.10 8.71 -2.90
N LEU A 29 -42.76 8.39 -4.02
CA LEU A 29 -42.08 7.88 -5.22
C LEU A 29 -41.11 8.91 -5.81
N TYR A 30 -41.50 10.18 -5.85
CA TYR A 30 -40.64 11.26 -6.31
C TYR A 30 -39.38 11.40 -5.44
N TYR A 31 -39.52 11.31 -4.11
CA TYR A 31 -38.37 11.34 -3.20
C TYR A 31 -37.46 10.13 -3.39
N SER A 32 -38.02 8.91 -3.49
CA SER A 32 -37.22 7.70 -3.71
C SER A 32 -36.47 7.75 -5.05
N LEU A 33 -37.13 8.16 -6.13
CA LEU A 33 -36.48 8.30 -7.44
C LEU A 33 -35.39 9.36 -7.42
N ARG A 34 -35.59 10.46 -6.70
CA ARG A 34 -34.56 11.51 -6.57
C ARG A 34 -33.33 11.01 -5.83
N GLU A 35 -33.53 10.24 -4.75
CA GLU A 35 -32.44 9.65 -3.98
C GLU A 35 -31.65 8.64 -4.81
N GLU A 36 -32.34 7.82 -5.62
CA GLU A 36 -31.71 6.86 -6.53
C GLU A 36 -30.91 7.56 -7.63
N ILE A 37 -31.46 8.62 -8.24
CA ILE A 37 -30.75 9.44 -9.24
C ILE A 37 -29.51 10.12 -8.63
N ASP A 38 -29.61 10.64 -7.40
CA ASP A 38 -28.48 11.28 -6.72
C ASP A 38 -27.39 10.24 -6.38
N ALA A 39 -27.76 9.00 -6.02
CA ALA A 39 -26.83 7.91 -5.77
C ALA A 39 -26.12 7.47 -7.07
N GLU A 40 -26.87 7.26 -8.15
CA GLU A 40 -26.29 6.92 -9.46
C GLU A 40 -25.36 8.02 -9.97
N SER A 41 -25.78 9.29 -9.85
CA SER A 41 -24.97 10.44 -10.23
C SER A 41 -23.64 10.50 -9.48
N LYS A 42 -23.65 10.19 -8.18
CA LYS A 42 -22.41 10.09 -7.36
C LYS A 42 -21.50 8.96 -7.81
N ILE A 43 -22.06 7.79 -8.16
CA ILE A 43 -21.26 6.65 -8.65
C ILE A 43 -20.61 7.00 -10.00
N ILE A 44 -21.36 7.63 -10.91
CA ILE A 44 -20.83 8.09 -12.20
C ILE A 44 -19.72 9.12 -11.98
N LEU A 45 -19.96 10.12 -11.13
CA LEU A 45 -18.98 11.15 -10.82
C LEU A 45 -17.70 10.54 -10.25
N HIS A 46 -17.82 9.61 -9.31
CA HIS A 46 -16.69 8.89 -8.73
C HIS A 46 -15.87 8.17 -9.81
N SER A 47 -16.54 7.41 -10.67
CA SER A 47 -15.89 6.69 -11.77
C SER A 47 -15.21 7.64 -12.76
N GLN A 48 -15.80 8.80 -13.06
CA GLN A 48 -15.21 9.81 -13.93
C GLN A 48 -13.96 10.42 -13.33
N LEU A 49 -14.02 10.84 -12.07
CA LEU A 49 -12.86 11.41 -11.38
C LEU A 49 -11.74 10.38 -11.27
N GLN A 50 -12.06 9.12 -10.99
CA GLN A 50 -11.06 8.06 -10.91
C GLN A 50 -10.42 7.78 -12.27
N SER A 51 -11.20 7.75 -13.35
CA SER A 51 -10.69 7.56 -14.71
C SER A 51 -9.77 8.70 -15.12
N VAL A 52 -10.17 9.95 -14.89
CA VAL A 52 -9.33 11.12 -15.19
C VAL A 52 -8.05 11.08 -14.38
N ALA A 53 -8.14 10.82 -13.07
CA ALA A 53 -6.96 10.72 -12.22
C ALA A 53 -6.01 9.61 -12.71
N ALA A 54 -6.53 8.46 -13.13
CA ALA A 54 -5.73 7.35 -13.63
C ALA A 54 -5.05 7.65 -14.98
N ASP A 55 -5.75 8.32 -15.90
CA ASP A 55 -5.21 8.73 -17.20
C ASP A 55 -4.11 9.79 -17.04
N VAL A 56 -4.36 10.79 -16.18
CA VAL A 56 -3.39 11.83 -15.84
C VAL A 56 -2.17 11.20 -15.16
N MET A 57 -2.38 10.31 -14.17
CA MET A 57 -1.31 9.59 -13.49
C MET A 57 -0.42 8.84 -14.49
N SER A 58 -1.03 8.09 -15.41
CA SER A 58 -0.29 7.35 -16.45
C SER A 58 0.57 8.27 -17.32
N CYS A 59 0.04 9.42 -17.72
CA CYS A 59 0.79 10.40 -18.51
C CYS A 59 1.93 11.04 -17.72
N VAL A 60 1.71 11.34 -16.44
CA VAL A 60 2.70 11.93 -15.55
C VAL A 60 3.85 10.94 -15.29
N LEU A 61 3.55 9.67 -15.07
CA LEU A 61 4.55 8.62 -14.89
C LEU A 61 5.44 8.47 -16.13
N ILE A 62 4.87 8.51 -17.34
CA ILE A 62 5.64 8.48 -18.60
C ILE A 62 6.55 9.73 -18.69
N LYS A 63 6.03 10.91 -18.36
CA LYS A 63 6.82 12.16 -18.37
C LYS A 63 7.96 12.13 -17.35
N GLU A 64 7.70 11.59 -16.16
CA GLU A 64 8.71 11.42 -15.13
C GLU A 64 9.82 10.47 -15.56
N GLN A 65 9.48 9.32 -16.15
CA GLN A 65 10.47 8.37 -16.70
C GLN A 65 11.31 9.00 -17.81
N SER A 66 10.76 9.97 -18.55
CA SER A 66 11.50 10.74 -19.56
C SER A 66 12.35 11.90 -18.99
N GLY A 67 12.33 12.11 -17.67
CA GLY A 67 13.09 13.16 -16.98
C GLY A 67 12.51 14.58 -17.08
N ASN A 68 11.27 14.72 -17.53
CA ASN A 68 10.65 16.02 -17.84
C ASN A 68 9.71 16.54 -16.72
N LEU A 69 9.61 15.83 -15.59
CA LEU A 69 8.78 16.24 -14.46
C LEU A 69 9.67 16.77 -13.35
N ALA A 70 9.60 18.07 -13.09
CA ALA A 70 10.39 18.73 -12.06
C ALA A 70 9.57 19.16 -10.84
N GLU A 71 8.29 19.51 -11.02
CA GLU A 71 7.49 20.18 -10.00
C GLU A 71 6.00 19.77 -10.08
N SER A 72 5.30 19.98 -8.96
CA SER A 72 3.84 19.88 -8.87
C SER A 72 3.17 20.89 -9.80
N PHE A 73 2.07 20.51 -10.44
CA PHE A 73 1.35 21.39 -11.36
C PHE A 73 -0.15 21.12 -11.39
N GLY A 74 -0.93 22.15 -11.70
CA GLY A 74 -2.37 22.05 -11.94
C GLY A 74 -2.68 21.94 -13.43
N LEU A 75 -3.72 21.19 -13.77
CA LEU A 75 -4.33 21.18 -15.10
C LEU A 75 -5.43 22.23 -15.18
N GLU A 76 -5.73 22.68 -16.41
CA GLU A 76 -6.85 23.59 -16.65
C GLU A 76 -8.18 22.95 -16.23
N GLU A 77 -9.10 23.79 -15.76
CA GLU A 77 -10.43 23.35 -15.33
C GLU A 77 -11.20 22.71 -16.50
N GLN A 78 -11.84 21.58 -16.24
CA GLN A 78 -12.60 20.84 -17.23
C GLN A 78 -14.05 20.67 -16.77
N MET A 79 -14.99 20.77 -17.70
CA MET A 79 -16.40 20.54 -17.39
C MET A 79 -16.76 19.08 -17.60
N LEU A 80 -17.22 18.40 -16.54
CA LEU A 80 -17.63 17.01 -16.59
C LEU A 80 -19.06 16.85 -17.13
N TYR A 81 -19.24 15.77 -17.90
CA TYR A 81 -20.51 15.34 -18.46
C TYR A 81 -20.80 13.89 -18.09
N PRO A 82 -21.97 13.55 -17.53
CA PRO A 82 -23.12 14.40 -17.27
C PRO A 82 -23.00 15.22 -15.96
N GLY A 83 -23.64 16.39 -15.88
CA GLY A 83 -23.78 17.15 -14.64
C GLY A 83 -23.18 18.55 -14.61
N HIS A 84 -22.43 18.95 -15.65
CA HIS A 84 -21.85 20.30 -15.79
C HIS A 84 -21.03 20.76 -14.57
N LYS A 85 -20.40 19.82 -13.86
CA LYS A 85 -19.53 20.14 -12.73
C LYS A 85 -18.16 20.53 -13.24
N VAL A 86 -17.57 21.56 -12.61
CA VAL A 86 -16.20 21.96 -12.89
C VAL A 86 -15.27 21.03 -12.11
N MET A 87 -14.36 20.40 -12.84
CA MET A 87 -13.33 19.53 -12.29
C MET A 87 -11.99 20.23 -12.39
N GLN A 88 -11.25 20.20 -11.28
CA GLN A 88 -9.85 20.57 -11.19
C GLN A 88 -9.02 19.31 -10.98
N THR A 89 -7.86 19.25 -11.62
CA THR A 89 -6.91 18.16 -11.40
C THR A 89 -5.53 18.72 -11.10
N GLU A 90 -4.94 18.26 -10.00
CA GLU A 90 -3.63 18.67 -9.54
C GLU A 90 -2.72 17.46 -9.43
N VAL A 91 -1.45 17.67 -9.79
CA VAL A 91 -0.40 16.68 -9.67
C VAL A 91 0.58 17.18 -8.62
N ILE A 92 0.77 16.38 -7.57
CA ILE A 92 1.68 16.69 -6.46
C ILE A 92 2.82 15.69 -6.47
N LEU A 93 4.05 16.21 -6.58
CA LEU A 93 5.27 15.44 -6.42
C LEU A 93 5.88 15.76 -5.05
N GLU A 94 5.89 14.78 -4.17
CA GLU A 94 6.56 14.86 -2.87
C GLU A 94 7.86 14.08 -2.92
N SER A 95 8.96 14.70 -2.49
CA SER A 95 10.26 14.06 -2.32
C SER A 95 10.78 14.32 -0.90
N ASP A 96 11.60 13.42 -0.40
CA ASP A 96 12.32 13.61 0.87
C ASP A 96 13.80 13.30 0.67
N GLU A 97 14.66 14.14 1.24
CA GLU A 97 16.10 13.93 1.22
C GLU A 97 16.54 12.87 2.25
N SER A 98 15.78 12.71 3.35
CA SER A 98 16.10 11.79 4.45
C SER A 98 15.82 10.32 4.13
N LEU A 99 14.79 10.07 3.31
CA LEU A 99 14.48 8.78 2.75
C LEU A 99 14.43 8.93 1.24
N PRO A 100 15.45 8.45 0.50
CA PRO A 100 15.52 8.63 -0.95
C PRO A 100 14.30 7.94 -1.58
N GLY A 101 13.28 8.74 -1.86
CA GLY A 101 11.97 8.27 -2.23
C GLY A 101 11.10 9.43 -2.72
N ARG A 102 10.09 9.07 -3.51
CA ARG A 102 9.11 10.02 -4.04
C ARG A 102 7.70 9.46 -3.88
N LYS A 103 6.72 10.36 -3.79
CA LYS A 103 5.30 10.05 -3.88
C LYS A 103 4.71 10.98 -4.90
N LEU A 104 4.12 10.38 -5.91
CA LEU A 104 3.38 11.09 -6.92
C LEU A 104 1.90 10.91 -6.60
N SER A 105 1.18 12.02 -6.43
CA SER A 105 -0.25 12.02 -6.16
C SER A 105 -0.97 12.81 -7.24
N VAL A 106 -2.02 12.24 -7.83
CA VAL A 106 -2.95 12.95 -8.71
C VAL A 106 -4.26 13.12 -7.96
N ILE A 107 -4.68 14.36 -7.81
CA ILE A 107 -5.91 14.74 -7.13
C ILE A 107 -6.87 15.28 -8.17
N SER A 108 -7.99 14.61 -8.37
CA SER A 108 -9.11 15.11 -9.18
C SER A 108 -10.25 15.49 -8.25
N MET A 109 -10.69 16.73 -8.33
CA MET A 109 -11.68 17.30 -7.41
C MET A 109 -12.78 18.06 -8.12
N THR A 110 -13.96 18.04 -7.51
CA THR A 110 -15.15 18.83 -7.81
C THR A 110 -15.70 19.37 -6.50
N ASP A 111 -16.69 20.25 -6.56
CA ASP A 111 -17.32 20.84 -5.37
C ASP A 111 -17.84 19.81 -4.34
N ASP A 112 -18.21 18.60 -4.80
CA ASP A 112 -18.84 17.57 -3.97
C ASP A 112 -17.93 16.38 -3.64
N MET A 113 -16.87 16.14 -4.43
CA MET A 113 -16.08 14.92 -4.34
C MET A 113 -14.63 15.16 -4.77
N GLN A 114 -13.72 14.53 -4.02
CA GLN A 114 -12.29 14.50 -4.29
C GLN A 114 -11.82 13.05 -4.35
N ILE A 115 -10.97 12.76 -5.33
CA ILE A 115 -10.27 11.48 -5.47
C ILE A 115 -8.77 11.77 -5.51
N ARG A 116 -8.00 10.96 -4.78
CA ARG A 116 -6.55 10.98 -4.83
C ARG A 116 -6.02 9.61 -5.19
N LEU A 117 -5.29 9.53 -6.30
CA LEU A 117 -4.49 8.36 -6.66
C LEU A 117 -3.03 8.64 -6.34
N ALA A 118 -2.34 7.67 -5.76
CA ALA A 118 -0.94 7.79 -5.42
C ALA A 118 -0.10 6.59 -5.89
N GLU A 119 1.15 6.86 -6.21
CA GLU A 119 2.21 5.87 -6.37
C GLU A 119 3.44 6.34 -5.61
N VAL A 120 4.05 5.41 -4.88
CA VAL A 120 5.27 5.65 -4.13
C VAL A 120 6.43 4.88 -4.77
N CYS A 121 7.56 5.57 -4.93
CA CYS A 121 8.82 4.95 -5.30
C CYS A 121 9.83 5.14 -4.16
N LEU A 122 10.34 4.04 -3.62
CA LEU A 122 11.38 4.05 -2.58
C LEU A 122 12.68 3.47 -3.13
N GLN A 123 13.78 4.17 -2.91
CA GLN A 123 15.11 3.59 -3.12
C GLN A 123 15.44 2.59 -1.99
N PRO A 124 16.48 1.75 -2.17
CA PRO A 124 17.02 0.95 -1.08
C PRO A 124 17.32 1.83 0.15
N PRO A 125 17.11 1.33 1.39
CA PRO A 125 17.38 2.10 2.60
C PRO A 125 18.77 2.72 2.59
N LEU A 126 18.89 3.98 2.98
CA LEU A 126 20.15 4.77 2.95
C LEU A 126 20.74 4.98 1.53
N GLY A 127 20.04 4.60 0.47
CA GLY A 127 20.42 4.78 -0.93
C GLY A 127 21.33 3.69 -1.47
N ARG A 128 21.31 3.48 -2.80
CA ARG A 128 22.01 2.36 -3.47
C ARG A 128 23.54 2.37 -3.33
N GLY A 129 24.14 3.52 -2.99
CA GLY A 129 25.60 3.71 -2.96
C GLY A 129 26.31 3.18 -1.72
N GLN A 130 25.59 2.59 -0.75
CA GLN A 130 26.20 2.13 0.50
C GLN A 130 27.17 0.97 0.28
N GLU A 131 28.29 0.98 1.01
CA GLU A 131 29.33 -0.03 0.84
C GLU A 131 28.87 -1.43 1.22
N PHE A 132 28.03 -1.55 2.26
CA PHE A 132 27.51 -2.84 2.69
C PHE A 132 26.61 -3.53 1.64
N TYR A 133 26.10 -2.80 0.64
CA TYR A 133 25.37 -3.39 -0.49
C TYR A 133 26.29 -4.12 -1.48
N LYS A 134 27.61 -3.89 -1.44
CA LYS A 134 28.59 -4.65 -2.23
C LYS A 134 28.71 -6.09 -1.75
N ASN A 135 28.37 -6.34 -0.49
CA ASN A 135 28.42 -7.64 0.16
C ASN A 135 27.07 -8.36 0.02
N THR A 136 27.07 -9.69 0.01
CA THR A 136 25.81 -10.48 -0.01
C THR A 136 25.21 -10.57 1.40
N LEU A 137 26.07 -10.70 2.41
CA LEU A 137 25.71 -10.75 3.83
C LEU A 137 26.62 -9.81 4.61
N THR A 138 26.03 -8.87 5.35
CA THR A 138 26.78 -7.98 6.25
C THR A 138 26.22 -8.06 7.67
N ALA A 139 27.09 -8.30 8.64
CA ALA A 139 26.75 -8.20 10.07
C ALA A 139 27.54 -7.09 10.73
N GLY A 140 26.92 -6.32 11.63
CA GLY A 140 27.63 -5.29 12.38
C GLY A 140 28.46 -5.83 13.55
N ARG A 141 28.16 -7.04 14.06
CA ARG A 141 28.90 -7.66 15.18
C ARG A 141 29.52 -9.00 14.86
N LYS A 142 28.69 -10.04 14.77
CA LYS A 142 29.15 -11.42 14.54
C LYS A 142 28.14 -12.20 13.72
N ILE A 143 28.62 -13.23 13.04
CA ILE A 143 27.83 -14.22 12.32
C ILE A 143 28.11 -15.57 12.96
N SER A 144 27.07 -16.30 13.34
CA SER A 144 27.16 -17.64 13.91
C SER A 144 26.20 -18.58 13.20
N GLY A 145 26.54 -19.88 13.14
CA GLY A 145 25.71 -20.90 12.52
C GLY A 145 26.30 -21.54 11.28
N ASP A 146 25.43 -22.15 10.47
CA ASP A 146 25.79 -22.88 9.26
C ASP A 146 25.70 -21.96 8.04
N PHE A 147 26.84 -21.44 7.59
CA PHE A 147 26.93 -20.60 6.40
C PHE A 147 28.19 -20.96 5.61
N ASP A 148 28.04 -20.98 4.29
CA ASP A 148 29.13 -21.33 3.39
C ASP A 148 30.03 -20.12 3.15
N ASN A 149 31.26 -20.18 3.66
CA ASN A 149 32.27 -19.12 3.53
C ASN A 149 32.94 -19.11 2.14
N SER A 150 32.59 -20.03 1.24
CA SER A 150 33.43 -20.33 0.08
C SER A 150 33.18 -19.47 -1.16
N ASN A 151 32.03 -18.79 -1.28
CA ASN A 151 31.68 -18.04 -2.51
C ASN A 151 30.97 -16.69 -2.32
N ASP A 152 30.46 -16.38 -1.13
CA ASP A 152 29.73 -15.14 -0.89
C ASP A 152 30.61 -14.08 -0.22
N VAL A 153 30.56 -12.85 -0.74
CA VAL A 153 31.22 -11.69 -0.11
C VAL A 153 30.50 -11.40 1.20
N ILE A 154 30.98 -12.02 2.27
CA ILE A 154 30.49 -11.85 3.64
C ILE A 154 31.37 -10.81 4.33
N CYS A 155 30.74 -9.80 4.93
CA CYS A 155 31.45 -8.79 5.70
C CYS A 155 30.96 -8.73 7.15
N ILE A 156 31.89 -8.52 8.07
CA ILE A 156 31.63 -8.37 9.50
C ILE A 156 32.19 -7.01 9.94
N ALA A 157 31.40 -6.24 10.67
CA ALA A 157 31.68 -4.93 11.27
C ALA A 157 31.51 -3.67 10.38
N GLU A 158 30.77 -3.72 9.27
CA GLU A 158 30.48 -2.54 8.44
C GLU A 158 29.09 -1.92 8.63
N ALA A 159 28.07 -2.73 8.96
CA ALA A 159 26.68 -2.26 8.95
C ALA A 159 26.18 -1.60 10.25
N GLY A 160 26.87 -1.79 11.38
CA GLY A 160 26.38 -1.39 12.71
C GLY A 160 26.06 0.10 12.82
N ASP A 161 27.09 0.93 12.74
CA ASP A 161 26.96 2.39 12.91
C ASP A 161 26.08 3.03 11.83
N ILE A 162 26.15 2.50 10.60
CA ILE A 162 25.39 3.00 9.45
C ILE A 162 23.88 2.73 9.64
N LEU A 163 23.52 1.51 10.07
CA LEU A 163 22.12 1.15 10.28
C LEU A 163 21.55 1.76 11.56
N GLU A 164 22.37 2.12 12.54
CA GLU A 164 21.91 2.85 13.73
C GLU A 164 21.29 4.21 13.37
N ALA A 165 21.88 4.90 12.38
CA ALA A 165 21.39 6.18 11.85
C ALA A 165 20.09 6.07 11.04
N LEU A 166 19.68 4.86 10.62
CA LEU A 166 18.45 4.66 9.87
C LEU A 166 17.23 4.95 10.74
N TYR A 167 16.49 6.01 10.40
CA TYR A 167 15.25 6.37 11.08
C TYR A 167 14.04 5.69 10.44
N ILE A 168 13.57 4.60 11.07
CA ILE A 168 12.45 3.80 10.56
C ILE A 168 11.12 4.57 10.58
N GLY A 169 10.92 5.45 11.57
CA GLY A 169 9.70 6.23 11.70
C GLY A 169 9.43 7.17 10.50
N ALA A 170 10.48 7.55 9.75
CA ALA A 170 10.30 8.35 8.54
C ALA A 170 9.54 7.60 7.43
N TYR A 171 9.51 6.26 7.45
CA TYR A 171 8.78 5.49 6.45
C TYR A 171 7.26 5.55 6.62
N LYS A 172 6.76 5.93 7.81
CA LYS A 172 5.32 5.99 8.11
C LYS A 172 4.52 6.86 7.14
N LYS A 173 5.12 7.94 6.64
CA LYS A 173 4.45 8.85 5.71
C LYS A 173 4.31 8.28 4.29
N TRP A 174 5.12 7.28 3.95
CA TRP A 174 5.16 6.63 2.64
C TRP A 174 4.35 5.33 2.60
N SER A 175 3.98 4.81 3.76
CA SER A 175 3.15 3.61 3.87
C SER A 175 1.67 3.94 3.76
N HIS A 176 0.95 3.09 3.05
CA HIS A 176 -0.51 3.14 2.96
C HIS A 176 -1.18 1.98 3.71
N TYR A 177 -0.51 0.83 3.81
CA TYR A 177 -1.07 -0.37 4.40
C TYR A 177 -0.47 -0.63 5.79
N SER A 178 -1.31 -1.06 6.73
CA SER A 178 -0.86 -1.85 7.88
C SER A 178 -0.55 -3.28 7.43
N PHE A 179 0.17 -4.04 8.25
CA PHE A 179 0.28 -5.48 8.03
C PHE A 179 -1.11 -6.11 7.95
N LEU A 180 -1.27 -7.04 7.01
CA LEU A 180 -2.55 -7.65 6.70
C LEU A 180 -2.96 -8.63 7.80
N THR A 181 -4.26 -8.81 7.94
CA THR A 181 -4.84 -9.91 8.72
C THR A 181 -4.65 -11.23 7.99
N ASP A 182 -4.84 -12.33 8.73
CA ASP A 182 -4.69 -13.67 8.19
C ASP A 182 -5.56 -13.95 6.96
N ASP A 183 -6.81 -13.48 7.00
CA ASP A 183 -7.75 -13.67 5.89
C ASP A 183 -7.39 -12.79 4.67
N GLU A 184 -6.88 -11.58 4.89
CA GLU A 184 -6.42 -10.69 3.82
C GLU A 184 -5.19 -11.26 3.11
N TYR A 185 -4.22 -11.83 3.86
CA TYR A 185 -3.09 -12.54 3.28
C TYR A 185 -3.53 -13.70 2.39
N ARG A 186 -4.54 -14.46 2.81
CA ARG A 186 -5.08 -15.59 2.04
C ARG A 186 -5.76 -15.14 0.75
N GLN A 187 -6.48 -14.03 0.79
CA GLN A 187 -7.29 -13.56 -0.35
C GLN A 187 -6.48 -12.73 -1.35
N LEU A 188 -5.63 -11.84 -0.86
CA LEU A 188 -4.97 -10.80 -1.65
C LEU A 188 -3.50 -11.12 -1.89
N GLY A 189 -2.85 -11.86 -0.97
CA GLY A 189 -1.40 -11.91 -0.92
C GLY A 189 -0.79 -10.52 -0.74
N PHE A 190 0.38 -10.30 -1.32
CA PHE A 190 0.96 -8.97 -1.39
C PHE A 190 0.54 -8.23 -2.66
N GLY A 191 0.10 -6.98 -2.50
CA GLY A 191 -0.44 -6.16 -3.59
C GLY A 191 0.57 -5.19 -4.21
N LYS A 192 1.88 -5.43 -4.11
CA LYS A 192 2.92 -4.44 -4.46
C LYS A 192 2.78 -3.16 -3.61
N GLY A 193 2.54 -3.34 -2.31
CA GLY A 193 2.31 -2.26 -1.35
C GLY A 193 3.53 -1.96 -0.46
N ILE A 194 3.44 -0.89 0.32
CA ILE A 194 4.32 -0.60 1.45
C ILE A 194 3.52 -0.81 2.74
N TYR A 195 3.97 -1.75 3.55
CA TYR A 195 3.32 -2.21 4.78
C TYR A 195 4.12 -1.73 5.98
N TYR A 196 3.46 -1.00 6.87
CA TYR A 196 4.09 -0.40 8.04
C TYR A 196 3.45 -0.88 9.33
N SER A 197 4.26 -1.09 10.35
CA SER A 197 3.80 -1.38 11.71
C SER A 197 4.56 -0.57 12.74
N ASP A 198 3.81 0.19 13.54
CA ASP A 198 4.23 0.82 14.79
C ASP A 198 3.80 0.01 16.03
N ASP A 199 3.38 -1.24 15.85
CA ASP A 199 3.00 -2.11 16.96
C ASP A 199 4.21 -2.33 17.89
N LEU A 200 3.99 -2.06 19.18
CA LEU A 200 4.98 -2.26 20.25
C LEU A 200 5.44 -3.72 20.36
N TYR A 201 4.60 -4.67 19.94
CA TYR A 201 4.91 -6.10 19.97
C TYR A 201 5.59 -6.60 18.68
N GLY A 202 5.69 -5.76 17.66
CA GLY A 202 6.22 -6.10 16.34
C GLY A 202 5.15 -6.61 15.37
N ALA A 203 5.58 -6.90 14.15
CA ALA A 203 4.75 -7.42 13.08
C ALA A 203 5.03 -8.89 12.82
N LYS A 204 4.05 -9.56 12.20
CA LYS A 204 4.14 -10.97 11.87
C LYS A 204 3.73 -11.19 10.41
N VAL A 205 4.49 -12.01 9.70
CA VAL A 205 4.13 -12.53 8.37
C VAL A 205 3.77 -13.99 8.56
N PRO A 206 2.47 -14.34 8.57
CA PRO A 206 2.01 -15.67 8.90
C PRO A 206 2.14 -16.65 7.73
N CYS A 207 2.34 -17.93 8.01
CA CYS A 207 2.34 -19.02 7.03
C CYS A 207 0.92 -19.57 6.87
N ILE A 208 0.11 -18.84 6.12
CA ILE A 208 -1.31 -19.19 5.87
C ILE A 208 -1.47 -19.94 4.54
N VAL A 209 -0.52 -19.69 3.64
CA VAL A 209 -0.40 -20.33 2.34
C VAL A 209 1.06 -20.74 2.16
N GLU A 210 1.27 -21.86 1.49
CA GLU A 210 2.63 -22.40 1.23
C GLU A 210 3.47 -21.41 0.43
N ALA A 211 2.85 -20.70 -0.53
CA ALA A 211 3.51 -19.71 -1.35
C ALA A 211 2.70 -18.40 -1.41
N LEU A 212 3.28 -17.32 -0.89
CA LEU A 212 2.71 -15.98 -0.92
C LEU A 212 3.23 -15.24 -2.16
N LYS A 213 2.29 -14.78 -2.99
CA LYS A 213 2.57 -14.07 -4.24
C LYS A 213 2.55 -12.57 -4.02
N GLY A 214 3.26 -11.88 -4.91
CA GLY A 214 3.31 -10.42 -5.00
C GLY A 214 4.51 -9.81 -4.31
N ASP A 215 4.77 -8.55 -4.64
CA ASP A 215 5.89 -7.79 -4.12
C ASP A 215 5.47 -7.02 -2.87
N ALA A 216 6.39 -6.80 -1.94
CA ALA A 216 6.11 -6.07 -0.72
C ALA A 216 7.32 -5.29 -0.21
N PHE A 217 7.04 -4.13 0.37
CA PHE A 217 7.99 -3.41 1.21
C PHE A 217 7.48 -3.46 2.64
N LEU A 218 8.11 -4.28 3.49
CA LEU A 218 7.71 -4.55 4.88
C LEU A 218 8.55 -3.73 5.83
N ILE A 219 7.90 -2.96 6.69
CA ILE A 219 8.55 -2.01 7.58
C ILE A 219 7.96 -2.15 8.98
N SER A 220 8.82 -2.34 9.99
CA SER A 220 8.38 -2.28 11.38
C SER A 220 9.39 -1.52 12.23
N GLU A 221 8.90 -0.64 13.10
CA GLU A 221 9.74 0.01 14.12
C GLU A 221 10.28 -0.99 15.15
N LYS A 222 9.58 -2.12 15.34
CA LYS A 222 9.91 -3.17 16.30
C LYS A 222 10.35 -4.42 15.56
N ASN A 223 10.01 -5.59 16.09
CA ASN A 223 10.42 -6.86 15.53
C ASN A 223 9.54 -7.22 14.33
N ILE A 224 10.09 -8.00 13.40
CA ILE A 224 9.29 -8.75 12.43
C ILE A 224 9.54 -10.24 12.64
N THR A 225 8.48 -11.03 12.66
CA THR A 225 8.57 -12.50 12.66
C THR A 225 7.95 -13.04 11.37
N ILE A 226 8.76 -13.71 10.56
CA ILE A 226 8.31 -14.49 9.41
C ILE A 226 8.16 -15.93 9.88
N GLU A 227 6.95 -16.47 9.78
CA GLU A 227 6.66 -17.85 10.21
C GLU A 227 7.35 -18.91 9.35
N GLU A 228 7.42 -20.11 9.90
CA GLU A 228 8.01 -21.29 9.29
C GLU A 228 7.23 -21.74 8.03
N ASN A 229 7.91 -22.41 7.10
CA ASN A 229 7.34 -23.02 5.88
C ASN A 229 6.73 -22.01 4.88
N LEU A 230 7.16 -20.75 4.93
CA LEU A 230 6.70 -19.71 4.01
C LEU A 230 7.59 -19.60 2.78
N HIS A 231 7.00 -19.63 1.58
CA HIS A 231 7.67 -19.28 0.32
C HIS A 231 7.20 -17.92 -0.20
N LEU A 232 8.07 -16.90 -0.13
CA LEU A 232 7.83 -15.60 -0.75
C LEU A 232 8.36 -15.58 -2.19
N LEU A 233 7.43 -15.58 -3.14
CA LEU A 233 7.75 -15.67 -4.58
C LEU A 233 8.12 -14.34 -5.21
N GLY A 234 7.57 -13.23 -4.70
CA GLY A 234 7.80 -11.89 -5.22
C GLY A 234 8.98 -11.18 -4.56
N ARG A 235 9.21 -9.94 -4.99
CA ARG A 235 10.26 -9.08 -4.42
C ARG A 235 9.82 -8.56 -3.06
N VAL A 236 10.59 -8.88 -2.03
CA VAL A 236 10.38 -8.40 -0.68
C VAL A 236 11.55 -7.55 -0.20
N THR A 237 11.25 -6.31 0.22
CA THR A 237 12.20 -5.50 0.99
C THR A 237 11.74 -5.46 2.43
N VAL A 238 12.56 -5.91 3.36
CA VAL A 238 12.23 -5.97 4.79
C VAL A 238 13.14 -4.99 5.52
N VAL A 239 12.56 -4.03 6.23
CA VAL A 239 13.29 -3.03 7.03
C VAL A 239 12.78 -3.06 8.46
N VAL A 240 13.66 -3.43 9.38
CA VAL A 240 13.29 -3.73 10.78
C VAL A 240 14.07 -2.86 11.74
N GLY A 241 13.35 -2.16 12.63
CA GLY A 241 13.92 -1.26 13.62
C GLY A 241 14.55 -1.94 14.83
N ASP A 242 14.14 -3.17 15.14
CA ASP A 242 14.74 -4.01 16.18
C ASP A 242 15.23 -5.33 15.58
N ASN A 243 14.61 -6.47 15.91
CA ASN A 243 15.08 -7.80 15.48
C ASN A 243 14.18 -8.42 14.41
N LEU A 244 14.79 -9.13 13.47
CA LEU A 244 14.07 -9.95 12.49
C LEU A 244 14.27 -11.43 12.82
N ILE A 245 13.16 -12.17 12.89
CA ILE A 245 13.15 -13.61 13.11
C ILE A 245 12.54 -14.25 11.88
N ILE A 246 13.30 -15.10 11.20
CA ILE A 246 12.85 -15.93 10.09
C ILE A 246 12.78 -17.36 10.60
N GLY A 247 11.59 -17.98 10.53
CA GLY A 247 11.36 -19.37 10.92
C GLY A 247 12.08 -20.39 10.05
N ASP A 248 11.88 -21.67 10.33
CA ASP A 248 12.44 -22.78 9.56
C ASP A 248 11.74 -22.95 8.20
N ASN A 249 12.45 -23.51 7.21
CA ASN A 249 11.96 -23.82 5.86
C ASN A 249 11.40 -22.59 5.09
N VAL A 250 11.94 -21.39 5.35
CA VAL A 250 11.52 -20.17 4.65
C VAL A 250 12.32 -19.96 3.38
N GLN A 251 11.63 -19.62 2.29
CA GLN A 251 12.24 -19.34 0.99
C GLN A 251 11.91 -17.92 0.53
N LEU A 252 12.93 -17.10 0.28
CA LEU A 252 12.78 -15.74 -0.22
C LEU A 252 13.46 -15.63 -1.60
N GLU A 253 12.68 -15.50 -2.67
CA GLU A 253 13.20 -15.54 -4.06
C GLU A 253 13.87 -14.24 -4.52
N GLN A 254 13.50 -13.12 -3.91
CA GLN A 254 14.02 -11.77 -4.19
C GLN A 254 13.94 -10.93 -2.91
N ALA A 255 14.98 -10.95 -2.09
CA ALA A 255 14.96 -10.30 -0.78
C ALA A 255 16.01 -9.19 -0.62
N LEU A 256 15.58 -8.02 -0.15
CA LEU A 256 16.47 -7.05 0.48
C LEU A 256 16.14 -6.99 1.97
N VAL A 257 17.02 -7.48 2.82
CA VAL A 257 16.78 -7.59 4.26
C VAL A 257 17.69 -6.63 5.02
N ILE A 258 17.10 -5.65 5.69
CA ILE A 258 17.80 -4.63 6.47
C ILE A 258 17.28 -4.63 7.90
N VAL A 259 18.16 -4.93 8.85
CA VAL A 259 17.78 -5.11 10.27
C VAL A 259 18.70 -4.25 11.13
N LYS A 260 18.16 -3.37 11.96
CA LYS A 260 19.00 -2.53 12.82
C LYS A 260 19.73 -3.33 13.90
N ASN A 261 19.06 -4.32 14.50
CA ASN A 261 19.60 -5.12 15.59
C ASN A 261 19.91 -6.55 15.10
N ASN A 262 19.37 -7.58 15.74
CA ASN A 262 19.77 -8.96 15.46
C ASN A 262 18.87 -9.61 14.42
N LEU A 263 19.48 -10.46 13.60
CA LEU A 263 18.80 -11.30 12.63
C LEU A 263 18.96 -12.76 13.03
N ARG A 264 17.84 -13.47 13.17
CA ARG A 264 17.82 -14.92 13.35
C ARG A 264 17.17 -15.58 12.13
N ILE A 265 17.87 -16.52 11.53
CA ILE A 265 17.41 -17.32 10.40
C ILE A 265 17.30 -18.77 10.88
N GLY A 266 16.14 -19.39 10.65
CA GLY A 266 15.87 -20.80 10.93
C GLY A 266 16.66 -21.76 10.03
N SER A 267 16.38 -23.05 10.17
CA SER A 267 16.99 -24.13 9.40
C SER A 267 16.30 -24.31 8.05
N ASN A 268 17.03 -24.84 7.05
CA ASN A 268 16.55 -25.09 5.68
C ASN A 268 16.01 -23.85 4.97
N CYS A 269 16.53 -22.67 5.32
CA CYS A 269 16.11 -21.42 4.69
C CYS A 269 16.92 -21.14 3.42
N SER A 270 16.27 -20.54 2.43
CA SER A 270 16.94 -20.03 1.23
C SER A 270 16.61 -18.58 1.03
N ILE A 271 17.63 -17.73 0.92
CA ILE A 271 17.47 -16.31 0.63
C ILE A 271 18.22 -15.98 -0.65
N LYS A 272 17.53 -15.47 -1.65
CA LYS A 272 18.11 -14.96 -2.88
C LYS A 272 18.04 -13.43 -2.85
N GLY A 273 19.14 -12.76 -2.55
CA GLY A 273 19.10 -11.37 -2.17
C GLY A 273 20.36 -10.82 -1.53
N ILE A 274 20.17 -9.72 -0.80
CA ILE A 274 21.20 -9.07 0.02
C ILE A 274 20.65 -8.90 1.44
N VAL A 275 21.47 -9.21 2.42
CA VAL A 275 21.11 -9.19 3.85
C VAL A 275 22.11 -8.34 4.61
N ALA A 276 21.62 -7.36 5.37
CA ALA A 276 22.43 -6.55 6.27
C ALA A 276 21.75 -6.45 7.65
N ALA A 277 22.51 -6.75 8.70
CA ALA A 277 22.08 -6.59 10.09
C ALA A 277 23.11 -5.76 10.87
N GLY A 278 22.67 -4.80 11.67
CA GLY A 278 23.55 -3.99 12.51
C GLY A 278 24.07 -4.74 13.74
N GLY A 279 23.36 -5.78 14.18
CA GLY A 279 23.71 -6.63 15.32
C GLY A 279 24.36 -7.95 14.94
N GLU A 280 24.00 -9.00 15.68
CA GLU A 280 24.39 -10.38 15.41
C GLU A 280 23.47 -11.05 14.40
N ILE A 281 24.05 -11.90 13.54
CA ILE A 281 23.32 -12.79 12.66
C ILE A 281 23.51 -14.23 13.14
N THR A 282 22.42 -14.94 13.43
CA THR A 282 22.40 -16.36 13.78
C THR A 282 21.70 -17.16 12.69
N ILE A 283 22.36 -18.17 12.15
CA ILE A 283 21.91 -18.93 10.98
C ILE A 283 21.71 -20.41 11.35
N GLY A 284 20.52 -20.95 11.05
CA GLY A 284 20.20 -22.36 11.22
C GLY A 284 20.91 -23.27 10.22
N VAL A 285 20.71 -24.58 10.37
CA VAL A 285 21.38 -25.59 9.54
C VAL A 285 20.84 -25.57 8.10
N ASN A 286 21.68 -25.87 7.11
CA ASN A 286 21.31 -26.00 5.70
C ASN A 286 20.73 -24.69 5.12
N PHE A 287 21.36 -23.56 5.48
CA PHE A 287 21.04 -22.26 4.90
C PHE A 287 21.70 -22.07 3.54
N SER A 288 20.95 -21.55 2.58
CA SER A 288 21.44 -21.18 1.26
C SER A 288 21.25 -19.68 1.02
N LEU A 289 22.32 -18.98 0.68
CA LEU A 289 22.31 -17.60 0.27
C LEU A 289 22.75 -17.51 -1.19
N GLN A 290 22.05 -16.70 -1.98
CA GLN A 290 22.44 -16.40 -3.35
C GLN A 290 22.32 -14.90 -3.59
N ARG A 291 23.41 -14.26 -4.02
CA ARG A 291 23.38 -12.84 -4.35
C ARG A 291 22.42 -12.53 -5.51
N ARG A 292 21.63 -11.48 -5.34
CA ARG A 292 20.78 -10.86 -6.37
C ARG A 292 20.88 -9.35 -6.28
N ASP A 293 21.34 -8.70 -7.35
CA ASP A 293 21.53 -7.24 -7.39
C ASP A 293 20.25 -6.48 -7.78
N ASP A 294 19.29 -7.15 -8.43
CA ASP A 294 17.99 -6.58 -8.81
C ASP A 294 17.15 -6.17 -7.59
N VAL A 295 17.44 -6.72 -6.40
CA VAL A 295 16.81 -6.29 -5.14
C VAL A 295 17.20 -4.87 -4.72
N LEU A 296 18.24 -4.27 -5.33
CA LEU A 296 18.68 -2.89 -5.10
C LEU A 296 18.08 -1.88 -6.09
N GLU A 297 17.25 -2.32 -7.04
CA GLU A 297 16.51 -1.39 -7.90
C GLU A 297 15.50 -0.58 -7.08
N PRO A 298 15.02 0.58 -7.54
CA PRO A 298 13.94 1.28 -6.85
C PRO A 298 12.70 0.39 -6.74
N TYR A 299 11.98 0.48 -5.62
CA TYR A 299 10.72 -0.21 -5.41
C TYR A 299 9.56 0.72 -5.74
N PHE A 300 8.72 0.33 -6.70
CA PHE A 300 7.53 1.08 -7.10
C PHE A 300 6.28 0.37 -6.60
N THR A 301 5.39 1.07 -5.90
CA THR A 301 4.11 0.50 -5.49
C THR A 301 3.18 0.29 -6.69
N ALA A 302 2.15 -0.52 -6.52
CA ALA A 302 0.95 -0.36 -7.34
C ALA A 302 0.33 1.03 -7.09
N MET A 303 -0.40 1.54 -8.08
CA MET A 303 -1.24 2.72 -7.87
C MET A 303 -2.36 2.36 -6.91
N TYR A 304 -2.59 3.20 -5.91
CA TYR A 304 -3.64 3.01 -4.92
C TYR A 304 -4.46 4.29 -4.70
N LEU A 305 -5.68 4.11 -4.22
CA LEU A 305 -6.60 5.18 -3.88
C LEU A 305 -6.39 5.57 -2.42
N GLU A 306 -6.24 6.87 -2.14
CA GLU A 306 -6.16 7.43 -0.77
C GLU A 306 -7.50 7.93 -0.24
#